data_AF-A0A2U0TM34-F1
#
_entry.id   AF-A0A2U0TM34-F1
#
_cell.length_a   1.000
_cell.length_b   1.000
_cell.length_c   1.000
_cell.angle_alpha   90.00
_cell.angle_beta   90.00
_cell.angle_gamma   90.00
#
_symmetry.space_group_name_H-M   'P 1'
#
loop_
_entity.id
_entity.type
_entity.pdbx_description
1 polymer ?
#
loop_
_entity_poly.entity_id
_entity_poly.type
_entity_poly.pdbx_seq_one_letter_code
_entity_poly.pdbx_strand_id
1 'polypeptide(L)'
;MRKKTFILLLFSILISCAKKKSEVINFSNKKSPITKNISLKQTPIIEEPKKLEIEPYDFDTILKNDFHLSYRVYKDTIENETLQSLTLVKGKKDIRQISETSFPMLHKNLGYIGADFGETFLFVQSFGSGNPHEIQLIEKENGKVITTGVLVDQNEIEKVLLYIKNEHKKNEKLILLDIKNNKEKIITDFDNLECTHTGRLRNCIVIDTVTKNEIIIKTDSEEDNLTRKYNR
;
A
#
# COMPACT_ATOMS: atom_id res chain seq x y z
N MET A 1 9.66 62.78 -13.53
CA MET A 1 10.86 62.10 -13.01
C MET A 1 10.42 61.05 -11.98
N ARG A 2 10.39 59.77 -12.37
CA ARG A 2 10.00 58.65 -11.51
C ARG A 2 11.27 57.96 -11.01
N LYS A 3 11.44 57.88 -9.69
CA LYS A 3 12.28 56.87 -9.03
C LYS A 3 11.41 56.15 -8.03
N LYS A 4 11.14 54.87 -8.27
CA LYS A 4 10.78 53.92 -7.21
C LYS A 4 11.58 52.64 -7.43
N THR A 5 12.40 52.41 -6.42
CA THR A 5 13.39 51.35 -6.24
C THR A 5 12.68 50.01 -6.13
N PHE A 6 13.07 49.03 -6.96
CA PHE A 6 12.68 47.64 -6.79
C PHE A 6 13.71 46.97 -5.87
N ILE A 7 13.28 46.51 -4.70
CA ILE A 7 14.07 45.62 -3.84
C ILE A 7 13.69 44.19 -4.22
N LEU A 8 14.62 43.49 -4.87
CA LEU A 8 14.54 42.06 -5.15
C LEU A 8 14.94 41.31 -3.87
N LEU A 9 14.02 40.56 -3.27
CA LEU A 9 14.31 39.62 -2.19
C LEU A 9 14.43 38.22 -2.81
N LEU A 10 15.67 37.77 -3.05
CA LEU A 10 15.97 36.37 -3.34
C LEU A 10 15.96 35.59 -2.03
N PHE A 11 14.98 34.70 -1.87
CA PHE A 11 15.05 33.61 -0.89
C PHE A 11 15.55 32.35 -1.58
N SER A 12 16.85 32.10 -1.46
CA SER A 12 17.47 30.82 -1.82
C SER A 12 17.32 29.86 -0.63
N ILE A 13 16.30 29.01 -0.66
CA ILE A 13 16.19 27.87 0.26
C ILE A 13 17.03 26.73 -0.31
N LEU A 14 18.25 26.59 0.20
CA LEU A 14 19.08 25.40 0.01
C LEU A 14 18.50 24.28 0.87
N ILE A 15 17.64 23.43 0.29
CA ILE A 15 17.28 22.16 0.89
C ILE A 15 18.46 21.20 0.66
N SER A 16 19.31 21.09 1.68
CA SER A 16 20.35 20.08 1.76
C SER A 16 19.69 18.69 1.81
N CYS A 17 19.67 17.99 0.68
CA CYS A 17 19.38 16.56 0.65
C CYS A 17 20.59 15.80 1.22
N ALA A 18 20.60 15.59 2.53
CA ALA A 18 21.50 14.62 3.13
C ALA A 18 21.06 13.21 2.69
N LYS A 19 21.81 12.61 1.75
CA LYS A 19 21.68 11.19 1.41
C LYS A 19 21.96 10.36 2.67
N LYS A 20 20.90 9.84 3.30
CA LYS A 20 20.98 8.93 4.45
C LYS A 20 21.49 7.59 3.93
N LYS A 21 22.75 7.26 4.25
CA LYS A 21 23.34 5.94 4.03
C LYS A 21 22.88 5.06 5.19
N SER A 22 22.05 4.05 4.94
CA SER A 22 21.77 3.01 5.93
C SER A 22 22.94 2.02 5.93
N GLU A 23 23.59 1.86 7.08
CA GLU A 23 24.60 0.83 7.27
C GLU A 23 23.92 -0.49 7.60
N VAL A 24 24.14 -1.49 6.75
CA VAL A 24 23.88 -2.89 7.06
C VAL A 24 25.07 -3.40 7.87
N ILE A 25 24.89 -3.57 9.18
CA ILE A 25 25.96 -4.09 10.04
C ILE A 25 26.01 -5.62 9.90
N ASN A 26 27.01 -6.12 9.17
CA ASN A 26 27.41 -7.53 9.21
C ASN A 26 28.42 -7.74 10.35
N PHE A 27 28.02 -8.45 11.40
CA PHE A 27 28.91 -8.82 12.50
C PHE A 27 29.82 -10.00 12.11
N SER A 28 31.12 -9.74 12.00
CA SER A 28 32.18 -10.76 11.87
C SER A 28 33.06 -10.75 13.12
N ASN A 29 33.00 -11.82 13.92
CA ASN A 29 33.79 -12.00 15.14
C ASN A 29 35.28 -12.27 14.83
N LYS A 30 36.16 -11.34 15.22
CA LYS A 30 37.61 -11.62 15.37
C LYS A 30 37.91 -11.88 16.84
N LYS A 31 38.37 -13.08 17.18
CA LYS A 31 38.89 -13.41 18.52
C LYS A 31 40.33 -12.91 18.66
N SER A 32 40.64 -12.30 19.79
CA SER A 32 42.00 -12.15 20.32
C SER A 32 42.00 -12.66 21.77
N PRO A 33 43.00 -13.46 22.21
CA PRO A 33 43.00 -14.02 23.55
C PRO A 33 43.81 -13.15 24.51
N ILE A 34 43.24 -12.81 25.66
CA ILE A 34 44.02 -12.40 26.83
C ILE A 34 43.49 -13.10 28.08
N THR A 35 44.38 -13.87 28.68
CA THR A 35 44.29 -14.59 29.94
C THR A 35 44.35 -13.64 31.14
N LYS A 36 43.49 -13.83 32.15
CA LYS A 36 43.84 -13.85 33.59
C LYS A 36 42.61 -14.08 34.50
N ASN A 37 42.79 -15.00 35.45
CA ASN A 37 41.85 -15.44 36.49
C ASN A 37 41.64 -14.38 37.59
N ILE A 38 40.39 -13.96 37.86
CA ILE A 38 39.99 -13.32 39.13
C ILE A 38 38.52 -13.67 39.49
N SER A 39 38.37 -14.27 40.68
CA SER A 39 37.24 -14.25 41.63
C SER A 39 35.78 -14.40 41.13
N LEU A 40 35.18 -15.56 41.43
CA LEU A 40 33.74 -15.85 41.29
C LEU A 40 32.91 -15.08 42.33
N LYS A 41 32.60 -13.82 42.04
CA LYS A 41 31.31 -13.23 42.39
C LYS A 41 30.33 -13.66 41.30
N GLN A 42 29.20 -14.24 41.68
CA GLN A 42 28.13 -14.63 40.74
C GLN A 42 27.85 -13.44 39.81
N THR A 43 28.28 -13.60 38.56
CA THR A 43 28.03 -12.66 37.48
C THR A 43 26.52 -12.60 37.31
N PRO A 44 25.88 -11.41 37.31
CA PRO A 44 24.49 -11.33 36.87
C PRO A 44 24.45 -12.00 35.50
N ILE A 45 23.56 -12.99 35.33
CA ILE A 45 23.33 -13.63 34.05
C ILE A 45 22.95 -12.47 33.13
N ILE A 46 23.88 -12.05 32.28
CA ILE A 46 23.59 -11.17 31.16
C ILE A 46 22.74 -12.08 30.28
N GLU A 47 21.42 -11.98 30.41
CA GLU A 47 20.51 -12.57 29.43
C GLU A 47 20.96 -12.04 28.08
N GLU A 48 21.48 -12.92 27.22
CA GLU A 48 21.74 -12.55 25.84
C GLU A 48 20.45 -11.94 25.31
N PRO A 49 20.52 -10.77 24.63
CA PRO A 49 19.32 -10.09 24.15
C PRO A 49 18.54 -11.10 23.32
N LYS A 50 17.35 -11.46 23.83
CA LYS A 50 16.47 -12.44 23.20
C LYS A 50 16.31 -12.02 21.75
N LYS A 51 16.89 -12.80 20.84
CA LYS A 51 16.80 -12.53 19.40
C LYS A 51 15.32 -12.46 19.08
N LEU A 52 14.87 -11.30 18.60
CA LEU A 52 13.48 -11.17 18.15
C LEU A 52 13.30 -12.14 16.99
N GLU A 53 12.52 -13.19 17.21
CA GLU A 53 12.05 -14.05 16.14
C GLU A 53 10.99 -13.26 15.38
N ILE A 54 11.37 -12.77 14.20
CA ILE A 54 10.47 -12.05 13.31
C ILE A 54 9.68 -13.11 12.56
N GLU A 55 8.39 -13.18 12.80
CA GLU A 55 7.49 -14.04 12.05
C GLU A 55 7.49 -13.64 10.57
N PRO A 56 7.42 -14.61 9.64
CA PRO A 56 7.22 -14.31 8.23
C PRO A 56 5.95 -13.50 8.01
N TYR A 57 5.98 -12.65 6.99
CA TYR A 57 4.80 -11.89 6.60
C TYR A 57 3.70 -12.81 6.05
N ASP A 58 2.46 -12.59 6.49
CA ASP A 58 1.36 -13.55 6.30
C ASP A 58 0.75 -13.60 4.90
N PHE A 59 0.99 -12.58 4.06
CA PHE A 59 0.34 -12.43 2.75
C PHE A 59 1.34 -12.63 1.61
N ASP A 60 0.81 -12.91 0.42
CA ASP A 60 1.63 -12.99 -0.79
C ASP A 60 2.35 -11.65 -1.04
N THR A 61 3.59 -11.78 -1.49
CA THR A 61 4.50 -10.68 -1.76
C THR A 61 4.93 -10.63 -3.21
N ILE A 62 4.67 -11.68 -4.01
CA ILE A 62 5.19 -11.79 -5.36
C ILE A 62 4.29 -11.03 -6.34
N LEU A 63 4.92 -10.27 -7.22
CA LEU A 63 4.29 -9.57 -8.33
C LEU A 63 4.92 -10.05 -9.66
N LYS A 64 4.14 -9.99 -10.73
CA LYS A 64 4.58 -10.20 -12.11
C LYS A 64 5.75 -9.26 -12.44
N ASN A 65 6.60 -9.69 -13.38
CA ASN A 65 7.73 -8.94 -13.93
C ASN A 65 8.90 -8.69 -12.95
N ASP A 66 9.20 -9.66 -12.08
CA ASP A 66 10.32 -9.63 -11.12
C ASP A 66 10.18 -8.56 -10.02
N PHE A 67 8.94 -8.16 -9.74
CA PHE A 67 8.62 -7.27 -8.62
C PHE A 67 8.16 -8.08 -7.41
N HIS A 68 8.38 -7.54 -6.21
CA HIS A 68 7.79 -8.08 -4.99
C HIS A 68 7.70 -7.02 -3.89
N LEU A 69 6.91 -7.31 -2.85
CA LEU A 69 6.89 -6.54 -1.60
C LEU A 69 7.85 -7.16 -0.58
N SER A 70 8.92 -6.45 -0.25
CA SER A 70 9.88 -6.83 0.78
C SER A 70 9.37 -6.40 2.15
N TYR A 71 9.00 -7.37 2.99
CA TYR A 71 8.71 -7.16 4.40
C TYR A 71 10.00 -6.96 5.19
N ARG A 72 10.04 -5.91 6.02
CA ARG A 72 11.23 -5.53 6.80
C ARG A 72 10.83 -5.05 8.18
N VAL A 73 11.58 -5.46 9.19
CA VAL A 73 11.48 -4.95 10.57
C VAL A 73 12.79 -4.26 10.91
N TYR A 74 12.72 -3.04 11.44
CA TYR A 74 13.89 -2.25 11.82
C TYR A 74 13.60 -1.34 13.00
N LYS A 75 14.66 -0.86 13.64
CA LYS A 75 14.56 0.14 14.71
C LYS A 75 14.64 1.54 14.10
N ASP A 76 13.65 2.37 14.33
CA ASP A 76 13.78 3.78 14.02
C ASP A 76 14.75 4.45 14.99
N THR A 77 15.66 5.23 14.43
CA THR A 77 16.74 5.89 15.17
C THR A 77 16.30 7.18 15.85
N ILE A 78 15.17 7.76 15.44
CA ILE A 78 14.68 9.04 15.95
C ILE A 78 13.79 8.80 17.16
N GLU A 79 12.78 7.94 17.00
CA GLU A 79 11.78 7.65 18.03
C GLU A 79 12.17 6.45 18.90
N ASN A 80 13.23 5.72 18.51
CA ASN A 80 13.71 4.51 19.19
C ASN A 80 12.66 3.39 19.24
N GLU A 81 11.66 3.46 18.35
CA GLU A 81 10.62 2.45 18.18
C GLU A 81 11.04 1.36 17.19
N THR A 82 10.43 0.18 17.31
CA THR A 82 10.59 -0.86 16.29
C THR A 82 9.43 -0.75 15.30
N LEU A 83 9.77 -0.61 14.03
CA LEU A 83 8.82 -0.46 12.93
C LEU A 83 8.88 -1.68 12.02
N GLN A 84 7.80 -1.88 11.28
CA GLN A 84 7.71 -2.85 10.19
C GLN A 84 7.18 -2.15 8.94
N SER A 85 7.63 -2.60 7.76
CA SER A 85 7.31 -1.96 6.49
C SER A 85 7.15 -2.95 5.35
N LEU A 86 6.43 -2.53 4.31
CA LEU A 86 6.46 -3.17 2.99
C LEU A 86 7.12 -2.21 2.00
N THR A 87 8.20 -2.68 1.38
CA THR A 87 8.92 -1.95 0.33
C THR A 87 8.72 -2.64 -1.01
N LEU A 88 8.27 -1.91 -2.03
CA LEU A 88 8.25 -2.39 -3.41
C LEU A 88 9.68 -2.49 -3.93
N VAL A 89 10.03 -3.66 -4.46
CA VAL A 89 11.38 -4.01 -4.95
C VAL A 89 11.27 -4.65 -6.33
N LYS A 90 12.26 -4.41 -7.19
CA LYS A 90 12.47 -5.15 -8.47
C LYS A 90 13.82 -5.86 -8.42
N GLY A 91 13.82 -7.20 -8.40
CA GLY A 91 15.00 -7.99 -8.10
C GLY A 91 15.64 -7.59 -6.76
N LYS A 92 16.76 -6.86 -6.78
CA LYS A 92 17.45 -6.34 -5.57
C LYS A 92 17.34 -4.82 -5.38
N LYS A 93 16.61 -4.13 -6.26
CA LYS A 93 16.54 -2.66 -6.27
C LYS A 93 15.28 -2.21 -5.54
N ASP A 94 15.47 -1.45 -4.47
CA ASP A 94 14.38 -0.75 -3.79
C ASP A 94 13.78 0.32 -4.70
N ILE A 95 12.45 0.37 -4.75
CA ILE A 95 11.69 1.35 -5.52
C ILE A 95 11.05 2.35 -4.57
N ARG A 96 10.18 1.86 -3.67
CA ARG A 96 9.42 2.72 -2.76
C ARG A 96 8.91 1.94 -1.55
N GLN A 97 9.03 2.53 -0.36
CA GLN A 97 8.29 2.08 0.82
C GLN A 97 6.80 2.41 0.66
N ILE A 98 5.96 1.38 0.61
CA ILE A 98 4.53 1.51 0.32
C ILE A 98 3.73 1.73 1.61
N SER A 99 4.12 1.05 2.69
CA SER A 99 3.45 1.10 3.98
C SER A 99 4.44 0.88 5.12
N GLU A 100 4.14 1.44 6.28
CA GLU A 100 4.91 1.33 7.52
C GLU A 100 3.97 1.41 8.73
N THR A 101 4.26 0.64 9.78
CA THR A 101 3.54 0.69 11.05
C THR A 101 4.43 0.23 12.18
N SER A 102 3.99 0.39 13.43
CA SER A 102 4.72 -0.09 14.59
C SER A 102 4.77 -1.63 14.62
N PHE A 103 5.89 -2.18 15.02
CA PHE A 103 6.03 -3.61 15.28
C PHE A 103 5.69 -3.91 16.75
N PRO A 104 4.94 -4.99 17.07
CA PRO A 104 4.41 -6.04 16.20
C PRO A 104 2.90 -5.88 15.90
N MET A 105 2.46 -4.75 15.31
CA MET A 105 1.07 -4.65 14.85
C MET A 105 0.75 -5.72 13.80
N LEU A 106 -0.52 -6.12 13.70
CA LEU A 106 -0.95 -7.16 12.76
C LEU A 106 -0.58 -6.82 11.31
N HIS A 107 -0.06 -7.80 10.56
CA HIS A 107 0.32 -7.65 9.15
C HIS A 107 -0.79 -7.09 8.24
N LYS A 108 -2.06 -7.38 8.54
CA LYS A 108 -3.20 -6.82 7.81
C LYS A 108 -3.25 -5.28 7.82
N ASN A 109 -2.75 -4.67 8.91
CA ASN A 109 -2.69 -3.21 9.06
C ASN A 109 -1.59 -2.62 8.16
N LEU A 110 -0.59 -3.41 7.80
CA LEU A 110 0.44 -3.01 6.86
C LEU A 110 -0.11 -2.97 5.44
N GLY A 111 -1.05 -3.87 5.11
CA GLY A 111 -1.72 -3.99 3.80
C GLY A 111 -1.07 -5.05 2.91
N TYR A 112 -1.76 -5.53 1.89
CA TYR A 112 -1.38 -6.68 1.05
C TYR A 112 -1.68 -6.45 -0.45
N ILE A 113 -1.23 -7.35 -1.32
CA ILE A 113 -1.54 -7.29 -2.76
C ILE A 113 -2.97 -7.76 -2.99
N GLY A 114 -3.82 -6.90 -3.54
CA GLY A 114 -5.20 -7.25 -3.92
C GLY A 114 -5.35 -7.76 -5.35
N ALA A 115 -4.50 -7.30 -6.27
CA ALA A 115 -4.50 -7.70 -7.67
C ALA A 115 -3.20 -7.26 -8.36
N ASP A 116 -2.78 -7.99 -9.40
CA ASP A 116 -1.63 -7.64 -10.24
C ASP A 116 -1.98 -7.50 -11.73
N PHE A 117 -2.03 -6.25 -12.22
CA PHE A 117 -2.38 -5.91 -13.59
C PHE A 117 -1.16 -5.83 -14.54
N GLY A 118 0.00 -6.34 -14.15
CA GLY A 118 1.23 -6.33 -14.93
C GLY A 118 2.10 -5.12 -14.60
N GLU A 119 1.84 -3.96 -15.20
CA GLU A 119 2.63 -2.73 -14.97
C GLU A 119 2.22 -1.99 -13.69
N THR A 120 1.00 -2.25 -13.23
CA THR A 120 0.42 -1.70 -12.01
C THR A 120 -0.08 -2.83 -11.12
N PHE A 121 -0.19 -2.58 -9.83
CA PHE A 121 -0.81 -3.51 -8.89
C PHE A 121 -1.71 -2.77 -7.92
N LEU A 122 -2.70 -3.46 -7.39
CA LEU A 122 -3.60 -2.98 -6.38
C LEU A 122 -3.03 -3.33 -5.00
N PHE A 123 -2.72 -2.32 -4.21
CA PHE A 123 -2.35 -2.47 -2.82
C PHE A 123 -3.57 -2.20 -1.94
N VAL A 124 -3.86 -3.09 -1.00
CA VAL A 124 -5.08 -3.07 -0.17
C VAL A 124 -4.71 -2.95 1.29
N GLN A 125 -5.34 -2.03 2.01
CA GLN A 125 -5.26 -1.91 3.46
C GLN A 125 -6.65 -2.22 4.05
N SER A 126 -6.69 -3.13 5.03
CA SER A 126 -7.93 -3.50 5.71
C SER A 126 -7.71 -3.62 7.21
N PHE A 127 -8.50 -2.88 7.98
CA PHE A 127 -8.40 -2.83 9.44
C PHE A 127 -9.25 -3.91 10.15
N GLY A 128 -9.84 -4.86 9.41
CA GLY A 128 -10.60 -6.00 9.95
C GLY A 128 -12.00 -6.13 9.36
N SER A 129 -12.74 -7.14 9.83
CA SER A 129 -14.05 -7.54 9.28
C SER A 129 -15.06 -6.39 9.22
N GLY A 130 -15.70 -6.22 8.06
CA GLY A 130 -16.72 -5.19 7.82
C GLY A 130 -16.18 -3.80 7.45
N ASN A 131 -14.87 -3.55 7.64
CA ASN A 131 -14.27 -2.29 7.25
C ASN A 131 -14.08 -2.21 5.73
N PRO A 132 -14.23 -1.02 5.14
CA PRO A 132 -13.84 -0.77 3.76
C PRO A 132 -12.39 -1.21 3.49
N HIS A 133 -12.18 -1.81 2.33
CA HIS A 133 -10.84 -2.12 1.84
C HIS A 133 -10.30 -0.88 1.13
N GLU A 134 -9.48 -0.10 1.83
CA GLU A 134 -8.81 1.04 1.23
C GLU A 134 -7.78 0.56 0.23
N ILE A 135 -7.75 1.18 -0.95
CA ILE A 135 -6.89 0.77 -2.05
C ILE A 135 -6.00 1.88 -2.56
N GLN A 136 -4.85 1.47 -3.07
CA GLN A 136 -3.96 2.27 -3.90
C GLN A 136 -3.65 1.48 -5.17
N LEU A 137 -3.90 2.05 -6.34
CA LEU A 137 -3.37 1.50 -7.59
C LEU A 137 -1.99 2.11 -7.83
N ILE A 138 -0.96 1.27 -7.89
CA ILE A 138 0.44 1.71 -7.87
C ILE A 138 1.16 1.26 -9.15
N GLU A 139 1.86 2.19 -9.81
CA GLU A 139 2.81 1.89 -10.88
C GLU A 139 4.03 1.16 -10.30
N LYS A 140 4.34 -0.03 -10.83
CA LYS A 140 5.44 -0.84 -10.29
C LYS A 140 6.80 -0.20 -10.51
N GLU A 141 7.02 0.40 -11.68
CA GLU A 141 8.35 0.87 -12.09
C GLU A 141 8.90 2.00 -11.21
N ASN A 142 8.03 2.84 -10.65
CA ASN A 142 8.42 4.01 -9.85
C ASN A 142 7.69 4.12 -8.50
N GLY A 143 6.75 3.21 -8.20
CA GLY A 143 5.95 3.23 -6.99
C GLY A 143 4.93 4.38 -6.93
N LYS A 144 4.63 5.06 -8.03
CA LYS A 144 3.67 6.18 -8.05
C LYS A 144 2.26 5.66 -7.84
N VAL A 145 1.52 6.31 -6.94
CA VAL A 145 0.10 6.03 -6.74
C VAL A 145 -0.68 6.74 -7.85
N ILE A 146 -1.40 5.96 -8.67
CA ILE A 146 -2.25 6.46 -9.77
C ILE A 146 -3.59 6.94 -9.21
N THR A 147 -4.22 6.13 -8.38
CA THR A 147 -5.51 6.43 -7.78
C THR A 147 -5.64 5.76 -6.42
N THR A 148 -6.53 6.29 -5.59
CA THR A 148 -6.92 5.72 -4.30
C THR A 148 -8.43 5.69 -4.17
N GLY A 149 -8.94 4.85 -3.28
CA GLY A 149 -10.36 4.77 -2.98
C GLY A 149 -10.68 3.55 -2.15
N VAL A 150 -11.91 3.08 -2.24
CA VAL A 150 -12.39 1.87 -1.58
C VAL A 150 -12.75 0.84 -2.62
N LEU A 151 -12.21 -0.38 -2.47
CA LEU A 151 -12.47 -1.48 -3.38
C LEU A 151 -13.95 -1.84 -3.38
N VAL A 152 -14.52 -2.00 -4.57
CA VAL A 152 -15.81 -2.65 -4.78
C VAL A 152 -15.55 -4.03 -5.37
N ASP A 153 -14.91 -4.06 -6.54
CA ASP A 153 -14.58 -5.32 -7.22
C ASP A 153 -13.43 -5.11 -8.23
N GLN A 154 -12.81 -6.20 -8.69
CA GLN A 154 -11.71 -6.15 -9.65
C GLN A 154 -11.67 -7.39 -10.54
N ASN A 155 -11.22 -7.20 -11.78
CA ASN A 155 -10.91 -8.30 -12.70
C ASN A 155 -9.44 -8.19 -13.15
N GLU A 156 -8.58 -9.03 -12.56
CA GLU A 156 -7.14 -8.99 -12.80
C GLU A 156 -6.78 -9.32 -14.26
N ILE A 157 -7.43 -10.33 -14.82
CA ILE A 157 -7.14 -10.84 -16.17
C ILE A 157 -7.43 -9.78 -17.23
N GLU A 158 -8.59 -9.17 -17.16
CA GLU A 158 -9.02 -8.13 -18.10
C GLU A 158 -8.60 -6.72 -17.68
N LYS A 159 -7.95 -6.57 -16.52
CA LYS A 159 -7.43 -5.30 -15.97
C LYS A 159 -8.51 -4.24 -15.79
N VAL A 160 -9.56 -4.59 -15.06
CA VAL A 160 -10.67 -3.69 -14.72
C VAL A 160 -10.73 -3.54 -13.21
N LEU A 161 -10.96 -2.31 -12.74
CA LEU A 161 -11.13 -1.97 -11.34
C LEU A 161 -12.43 -1.18 -11.15
N LEU A 162 -13.27 -1.64 -10.23
CA LEU A 162 -14.45 -0.93 -9.76
C LEU A 162 -14.20 -0.47 -8.32
N TYR A 163 -14.32 0.83 -8.08
CA TYR A 163 -13.96 1.40 -6.78
C TYR A 163 -14.74 2.69 -6.49
N ILE A 164 -14.80 3.05 -5.21
CA ILE A 164 -15.47 4.27 -4.74
C ILE A 164 -14.42 5.31 -4.37
N LYS A 165 -14.55 6.53 -4.88
CA LYS A 165 -13.84 7.71 -4.36
C LYS A 165 -14.71 8.44 -3.35
N ASN A 166 -14.07 8.98 -2.32
CA ASN A 166 -14.73 9.81 -1.29
C ASN A 166 -15.87 9.09 -0.56
N GLU A 167 -15.70 7.81 -0.24
CA GLU A 167 -16.68 7.09 0.58
C GLU A 167 -16.97 7.89 1.86
N HIS A 168 -18.24 7.91 2.31
CA HIS A 168 -18.71 8.69 3.47
C HIS A 168 -18.75 10.22 3.29
N LYS A 169 -18.45 10.76 2.11
CA LYS A 169 -18.59 12.20 1.82
C LYS A 169 -19.79 12.45 0.91
N LYS A 170 -20.29 13.69 0.90
CA LYS A 170 -21.41 14.14 0.03
C LYS A 170 -21.18 13.90 -1.47
N ASN A 171 -19.93 13.69 -1.89
CA ASN A 171 -19.52 13.49 -3.27
C ASN A 171 -18.89 12.09 -3.46
N GLU A 172 -19.50 11.08 -2.85
CA GLU A 172 -19.18 9.68 -3.12
C GLU A 172 -19.36 9.41 -4.61
N LYS A 173 -18.38 8.75 -5.23
CA LYS A 173 -18.40 8.47 -6.67
C LYS A 173 -17.98 7.04 -6.92
N LEU A 174 -18.85 6.27 -7.55
CA LEU A 174 -18.50 4.98 -8.11
C LEU A 174 -17.74 5.19 -9.43
N ILE A 175 -16.58 4.53 -9.55
CA ILE A 175 -15.68 4.68 -10.69
C ILE A 175 -15.34 3.32 -11.26
N LEU A 176 -15.55 3.18 -12.57
CA LEU A 176 -15.07 2.08 -13.37
C LEU A 176 -13.81 2.51 -14.11
N LEU A 177 -12.70 1.84 -13.83
CA LEU A 177 -11.42 2.05 -14.48
C LEU A 177 -11.05 0.84 -15.32
N ASP A 178 -11.02 1.02 -16.64
CA ASP A 178 -10.42 0.08 -17.59
C ASP A 178 -8.93 0.41 -17.73
N ILE A 179 -8.11 -0.30 -16.96
CA ILE A 179 -6.66 -0.08 -16.89
C ILE A 179 -6.00 -0.43 -18.23
N LYS A 180 -6.53 -1.45 -18.92
CA LYS A 180 -6.01 -1.91 -20.22
C LYS A 180 -6.15 -0.83 -21.30
N ASN A 181 -7.27 -0.12 -21.32
CA ASN A 181 -7.57 0.92 -22.31
C ASN A 181 -7.33 2.35 -21.81
N ASN A 182 -6.89 2.51 -20.56
CA ASN A 182 -6.70 3.80 -19.89
C ASN A 182 -7.96 4.68 -19.95
N LYS A 183 -9.13 4.09 -19.66
CA LYS A 183 -10.41 4.80 -19.62
C LYS A 183 -11.00 4.76 -18.21
N GLU A 184 -11.37 5.93 -17.72
CA GLU A 184 -12.09 6.08 -16.46
C GLU A 184 -13.52 6.58 -16.73
N LYS A 185 -14.51 5.98 -16.08
CA LYS A 185 -15.90 6.39 -16.15
C LYS A 185 -16.50 6.47 -14.75
N ILE A 186 -17.12 7.61 -14.45
CA ILE A 186 -17.99 7.75 -13.27
C ILE A 186 -19.33 7.11 -13.61
N ILE A 187 -19.81 6.24 -12.72
CA ILE A 187 -21.08 5.53 -12.87
C ILE A 187 -22.06 6.07 -11.84
N THR A 188 -23.27 6.39 -12.30
CA THR A 188 -24.39 6.89 -11.46
C THR A 188 -25.63 6.01 -11.57
N ASP A 189 -25.58 4.95 -12.38
CA ASP A 189 -26.71 4.04 -12.59
C ASP A 189 -27.15 3.31 -11.31
N PHE A 190 -26.29 3.27 -10.29
CA PHE A 190 -26.48 2.51 -9.05
C PHE A 190 -26.67 3.41 -7.80
N ASP A 191 -26.88 4.72 -7.97
CA ASP A 191 -26.92 5.66 -6.84
C ASP A 191 -28.15 5.49 -5.92
N ASN A 192 -29.23 4.86 -6.42
CA ASN A 192 -30.52 4.75 -5.73
C ASN A 192 -30.98 3.28 -5.56
N LEU A 193 -30.07 2.40 -5.16
CA LEU A 193 -30.37 0.97 -4.90
C LEU A 193 -30.79 0.73 -3.45
N GLU A 194 -31.73 -0.17 -3.21
CA GLU A 194 -32.20 -0.53 -1.87
C GLU A 194 -31.10 -1.20 -1.03
N CYS A 195 -30.28 -2.05 -1.64
CA CYS A 195 -29.19 -2.76 -0.97
C CYS A 195 -28.14 -1.81 -0.34
N THR A 196 -28.11 -0.54 -0.77
CA THR A 196 -27.14 0.44 -0.23
C THR A 196 -27.45 0.81 1.23
N HIS A 197 -28.66 0.53 1.70
CA HIS A 197 -29.07 0.76 3.08
C HIS A 197 -28.46 -0.24 4.07
N THR A 198 -28.17 -1.47 3.64
CA THR A 198 -27.67 -2.56 4.51
C THR A 198 -26.16 -2.78 4.41
N GLY A 199 -25.55 -2.52 3.25
CA GLY A 199 -24.13 -2.79 3.00
C GLY A 199 -23.36 -1.68 2.27
N ARG A 200 -24.03 -0.57 1.91
CA ARG A 200 -23.54 0.48 1.00
C ARG A 200 -23.20 -0.05 -0.39
N LEU A 201 -22.88 0.88 -1.30
CA LEU A 201 -22.53 0.57 -2.69
C LEU A 201 -21.47 -0.53 -2.84
N ARG A 202 -20.47 -0.59 -1.95
CA ARG A 202 -19.36 -1.57 -2.05
C ARG A 202 -19.78 -3.03 -1.88
N ASN A 203 -20.89 -3.31 -1.21
CA ASN A 203 -21.39 -4.67 -0.98
C ASN A 203 -22.63 -4.98 -1.85
N CYS A 204 -22.94 -4.08 -2.79
CA CYS A 204 -24.18 -4.08 -3.55
C CYS A 204 -24.02 -4.46 -5.00
N ILE A 205 -22.81 -4.28 -5.54
CA ILE A 205 -22.57 -4.35 -6.97
C ILE A 205 -21.27 -5.07 -7.22
N VAL A 206 -21.23 -5.81 -8.32
CA VAL A 206 -20.10 -6.63 -8.73
C VAL A 206 -19.88 -6.53 -10.23
N ILE A 207 -18.65 -6.77 -10.66
CA ILE A 207 -18.31 -6.98 -12.06
C ILE A 207 -18.78 -8.39 -12.42
N ASP A 208 -19.79 -8.49 -13.27
CA ASP A 208 -20.32 -9.79 -13.71
C ASP A 208 -19.45 -10.40 -14.81
N THR A 209 -19.30 -9.66 -15.92
CA THR A 209 -18.62 -10.15 -17.10
C THR A 209 -17.76 -9.05 -17.69
N VAL A 210 -16.54 -9.39 -18.10
CA VAL A 210 -15.66 -8.50 -18.86
C VAL A 210 -15.26 -9.18 -20.17
N THR A 211 -15.52 -8.50 -21.29
CA THR A 211 -15.13 -8.95 -22.63
C THR A 211 -14.14 -7.98 -23.27
N LYS A 212 -13.82 -8.17 -24.54
CA LYS A 212 -13.00 -7.21 -25.31
C LYS A 212 -13.72 -5.88 -25.56
N ASN A 213 -15.05 -5.88 -25.59
CA ASN A 213 -15.84 -4.72 -26.03
C ASN A 213 -16.64 -4.08 -24.89
N GLU A 214 -17.09 -4.88 -23.93
CA GLU A 214 -17.97 -4.42 -22.86
C GLU A 214 -17.56 -4.94 -21.48
N ILE A 215 -17.90 -4.15 -20.47
CA ILE A 215 -17.88 -4.49 -19.04
C ILE A 215 -19.32 -4.47 -18.57
N ILE A 216 -19.76 -5.56 -17.94
CA ILE A 216 -21.10 -5.71 -17.37
C ILE A 216 -20.97 -5.63 -15.85
N ILE A 217 -21.71 -4.72 -15.23
CA ILE A 217 -21.84 -4.59 -13.78
C ILE A 217 -23.28 -4.90 -13.43
N LYS A 218 -23.47 -5.68 -12.38
CA LYS A 218 -24.79 -6.00 -11.85
C LYS A 218 -24.86 -5.75 -10.35
N THR A 219 -26.07 -5.69 -9.83
CA THR A 219 -26.33 -5.76 -8.41
C THR A 219 -26.13 -7.19 -7.89
N ASP A 220 -25.60 -7.28 -6.69
CA ASP A 220 -25.39 -8.51 -5.91
C ASP A 220 -26.41 -8.58 -4.77
N SER A 221 -27.67 -8.29 -5.09
CA SER A 221 -28.82 -8.32 -4.18
C SER A 221 -30.01 -8.96 -4.88
N GLU A 222 -30.84 -9.69 -4.14
CA GLU A 222 -32.10 -10.22 -4.65
C GLU A 222 -33.17 -9.12 -4.78
N GLU A 223 -33.05 -8.04 -4.03
CA GLU A 223 -34.00 -6.92 -3.98
C GLU A 223 -33.84 -6.00 -5.19
N ASP A 224 -32.59 -5.68 -5.54
CA ASP A 224 -32.25 -4.90 -6.70
C ASP A 224 -31.81 -5.82 -7.83
N ASN A 225 -32.56 -5.92 -8.93
CA ASN A 225 -32.16 -6.68 -10.12
C ASN A 225 -31.76 -5.71 -11.25
N LEU A 226 -30.62 -5.04 -11.09
CA LEU A 226 -30.12 -4.06 -12.03
C LEU A 226 -28.83 -4.55 -12.69
N THR A 227 -28.84 -4.58 -14.02
CA THR A 227 -27.65 -4.84 -14.83
C THR A 227 -27.38 -3.66 -15.76
N ARG A 228 -26.10 -3.29 -15.89
CA ARG A 228 -25.64 -2.20 -16.76
C ARG A 228 -24.40 -2.61 -17.54
N LYS A 229 -24.34 -2.12 -18.78
CA LYS A 229 -23.27 -2.40 -19.74
C LYS A 229 -22.50 -1.13 -20.04
N TYR A 230 -21.17 -1.24 -20.06
CA TYR A 230 -20.25 -0.15 -20.32
C TYR A 230 -19.28 -0.54 -21.41
N ASN A 231 -19.10 0.32 -22.42
CA ASN A 231 -18.10 0.09 -23.46
C ASN A 231 -16.69 0.26 -22.90
N ARG A 232 -15.79 -0.61 -23.34
CA ARG A 232 -14.36 -0.55 -23.05
C ARG A 232 -13.61 0.46 -23.91
#